data_AF-A0A534P2U4-F1
#
_entry.id   AF-A0A534P2U4-F1
#
_cell.length_a   1.000
_cell.length_b   1.000
_cell.length_c   1.000
_cell.angle_alpha   90.00
_cell.angle_beta   90.00
_cell.angle_gamma   90.00
#
_symmetry.space_group_name_H-M   'P 1'
#
loop_
_entity.id
_entity.type
_entity.pdbx_description
1 polymer ?
#
loop_
_entity_poly.entity_id
_entity_poly.type
_entity_poly.pdbx_seq_one_letter_code
_entity_poly.pdbx_strand_id
1 'polypeptide(L)'
;MKQELDHIEGDLEAVRWAVGCVFASYVERSKAMDVIRNPYARGLLALLIFTQVLSFLFATTLTVSYRLNHPRIATFLGSFTPGDDYRRFIPLMDATPWWIHALWVAASALFFISALQLVRNRPAAFPLFAAAWTLGAIGNLISESMPAYREVFSFPAPSFTRDYLLPAVTTLIPVLIAAALWARVNRESAS
;
A
#
# COMPACT_ATOMS: atom_id res chain seq x y z
N MET A 1 15.04 -15.32 27.26
CA MET A 1 13.72 -14.66 27.37
C MET A 1 13.09 -14.75 28.77
N LYS A 2 13.16 -15.88 29.50
CA LYS A 2 12.63 -15.93 30.89
C LYS A 2 13.34 -15.00 31.89
N GLN A 3 14.62 -14.71 31.68
CA GLN A 3 15.44 -13.85 32.56
C GLN A 3 15.13 -12.35 32.48
N GLU A 4 14.38 -11.87 31.48
CA GLU A 4 14.05 -10.44 31.32
C GLU A 4 12.73 -10.03 31.99
N LEU A 5 11.90 -11.01 32.36
CA LEU A 5 10.61 -10.79 33.00
C LEU A 5 10.73 -10.15 34.39
N ASP A 6 11.85 -10.37 35.08
CA ASP A 6 12.09 -9.86 36.44
C ASP A 6 12.44 -8.35 36.47
N HIS A 7 12.61 -7.70 35.32
CA HIS A 7 13.02 -6.29 35.19
C HIS A 7 11.97 -5.38 34.53
N ILE A 8 10.73 -5.86 34.34
CA ILE A 8 9.66 -5.07 33.73
C ILE A 8 8.84 -4.43 34.84
N GLU A 9 9.06 -3.14 35.09
CA GLU A 9 8.54 -2.44 36.26
C GLU A 9 7.08 -1.93 36.07
N GLY A 10 6.48 -2.06 34.88
CA GLY A 10 5.09 -1.61 34.65
C GLY A 10 4.33 -2.25 33.48
N ASP A 11 3.00 -2.18 33.55
CA ASP A 11 2.06 -2.79 32.58
C ASP A 11 2.27 -2.33 31.14
N LEU A 12 2.61 -1.06 30.93
CA LEU A 12 2.90 -0.51 29.60
C LEU A 12 4.20 -1.09 29.01
N GLU A 13 5.21 -1.31 29.86
CA GLU A 13 6.47 -1.93 29.45
C GLU A 13 6.30 -3.43 29.19
N ALA A 14 5.43 -4.09 29.95
CA ALA A 14 5.05 -5.48 29.71
C ALA A 14 4.35 -5.64 28.37
N VAL A 15 3.44 -4.72 28.00
CA VAL A 15 2.79 -4.71 26.68
C VAL A 15 3.83 -4.45 25.59
N ARG A 16 4.72 -3.46 25.75
CA ARG A 16 5.77 -3.16 24.76
C ARG A 16 6.72 -4.34 24.57
N TRP A 17 7.09 -5.01 25.65
CA TRP A 17 7.95 -6.20 25.63
C TRP A 17 7.23 -7.40 25.00
N ALA A 18 5.97 -7.66 25.35
CA ALA A 18 5.17 -8.72 24.76
C ALA A 18 4.98 -8.51 23.24
N VAL A 19 4.70 -7.28 22.82
CA VAL A 19 4.66 -6.90 21.40
C VAL A 19 6.02 -7.14 20.75
N GLY A 20 7.12 -6.72 21.38
CA GLY A 20 8.49 -6.99 20.92
C GLY A 20 8.80 -8.49 20.76
N CYS A 21 8.34 -9.32 21.70
CA CYS A 21 8.50 -10.77 21.66
C CYS A 21 7.68 -11.41 20.53
N VAL A 22 6.44 -10.95 20.32
CA VAL A 22 5.61 -11.39 19.19
C VAL A 22 6.30 -11.03 17.88
N PHE A 23 6.75 -9.78 17.70
CA PHE A 23 7.51 -9.37 16.53
C PHE A 23 8.78 -10.19 16.34
N ALA A 24 9.59 -10.40 17.39
CA ALA A 24 10.80 -11.21 17.32
C ALA A 24 10.51 -12.67 16.93
N SER A 25 9.44 -13.27 17.49
CA SER A 25 9.03 -14.63 17.15
C SER A 25 8.54 -14.75 15.70
N TYR A 26 7.82 -13.74 15.19
CA TYR A 26 7.38 -13.71 13.80
C TYR A 26 8.56 -13.44 12.84
N VAL A 27 9.53 -12.61 13.24
CA VAL A 27 10.77 -12.40 12.49
C VAL A 27 11.58 -13.70 12.41
N GLU A 28 11.79 -14.41 13.51
CA GLU A 28 12.49 -15.70 13.48
C GLU A 28 11.71 -16.77 12.71
N ARG A 29 10.39 -16.83 12.85
CA ARG A 29 9.56 -17.79 12.11
C ARG A 29 9.50 -17.47 10.62
N SER A 30 9.52 -16.20 10.25
CA SER A 30 9.64 -15.75 8.87
C SER A 30 11.05 -15.89 8.32
N LYS A 31 12.11 -15.96 9.15
CA LYS A 31 13.47 -16.41 8.77
C LYS A 31 13.55 -17.94 8.58
N ALA A 32 12.78 -18.70 9.34
CA ALA A 32 12.73 -20.17 9.22
C ALA A 32 11.87 -20.63 8.03
N MET A 33 10.77 -19.92 7.74
CA MET A 33 9.93 -20.20 6.58
C MET A 33 10.55 -19.53 5.34
N ASP A 34 10.92 -20.31 4.34
CA ASP A 34 11.38 -19.82 3.04
C ASP A 34 10.18 -19.32 2.20
N VAL A 35 9.41 -18.38 2.77
CA VAL A 35 8.10 -17.95 2.26
C VAL A 35 8.21 -17.52 0.80
N ILE A 36 9.29 -16.83 0.41
CA ILE A 36 9.48 -16.36 -0.97
C ILE A 36 9.95 -17.47 -1.93
N ARG A 37 10.51 -18.58 -1.45
CA ARG A 37 10.81 -19.72 -2.31
C ARG A 37 9.54 -20.40 -2.82
N ASN A 38 8.47 -20.37 -2.00
CA ASN A 38 7.16 -20.88 -2.39
C ASN A 38 6.57 -20.05 -3.56
N PRO A 39 6.30 -20.64 -4.74
CA PRO A 39 5.72 -19.92 -5.87
C PRO A 39 4.34 -19.32 -5.54
N TYR A 40 3.55 -19.95 -4.67
CA TYR A 40 2.23 -19.44 -4.27
C TYR A 40 2.33 -18.14 -3.47
N ALA A 41 3.30 -18.06 -2.55
CA ALA A 41 3.52 -16.85 -1.77
C ALA A 41 4.08 -15.71 -2.63
N ARG A 42 4.96 -16.00 -3.60
CA ARG A 42 5.37 -15.02 -4.62
C ARG A 42 4.20 -14.54 -5.47
N GLY A 43 3.34 -15.45 -5.90
CA GLY A 43 2.11 -15.12 -6.63
C GLY A 43 1.19 -14.22 -5.81
N LEU A 44 0.96 -14.55 -4.53
CA LEU A 44 0.16 -13.75 -3.62
C LEU A 44 0.77 -12.36 -3.40
N LEU A 45 2.07 -12.26 -3.14
CA LEU A 45 2.75 -10.96 -2.99
C LEU A 45 2.71 -10.15 -4.28
N ALA A 46 2.91 -10.78 -5.44
CA ALA A 46 2.79 -10.12 -6.74
C ALA A 46 1.36 -9.62 -6.99
N LEU A 47 0.34 -10.39 -6.58
CA LEU A 47 -1.06 -9.97 -6.63
C LEU A 47 -1.33 -8.77 -5.73
N LEU A 48 -0.80 -8.77 -4.50
CA LEU A 48 -0.91 -7.63 -3.57
C LEU A 48 -0.16 -6.38 -4.08
N ILE A 49 0.97 -6.55 -4.77
CA ILE A 49 1.64 -5.44 -5.45
C ILE A 49 0.79 -4.95 -6.62
N PHE A 50 0.17 -5.86 -7.37
CA PHE A 50 -0.69 -5.53 -8.50
C PHE A 50 -1.94 -4.75 -8.07
N THR A 51 -2.51 -5.02 -6.89
CA THR A 51 -3.62 -4.19 -6.36
C THR A 51 -3.21 -2.74 -6.14
N GLN A 52 -1.93 -2.47 -5.82
CA GLN A 52 -1.42 -1.08 -5.70
C GLN A 52 -1.37 -0.39 -7.07
N VAL A 53 -0.93 -1.11 -8.11
CA VAL A 53 -0.94 -0.63 -9.51
C VAL A 53 -2.36 -0.23 -9.92
N LEU A 54 -3.34 -1.12 -9.66
CA LEU A 54 -4.73 -0.85 -9.97
C LEU A 54 -5.25 0.39 -9.25
N SER A 55 -4.90 0.58 -7.97
CA SER A 55 -5.35 1.76 -7.20
C SER A 55 -4.84 3.07 -7.82
N PHE A 56 -3.55 3.16 -8.15
CA PHE A 56 -2.95 4.38 -8.73
C PHE A 56 -3.44 4.65 -10.15
N LEU A 57 -3.54 3.60 -10.97
CA LEU A 57 -4.06 3.73 -12.33
C LEU A 57 -5.54 4.07 -12.32
N PHE A 58 -6.35 3.48 -11.45
CA PHE A 58 -7.78 3.78 -11.34
C PHE A 58 -8.02 5.28 -11.09
N ALA A 59 -7.36 5.85 -10.08
CA ALA A 59 -7.48 7.28 -9.77
C ALA A 59 -7.03 8.16 -10.94
N THR A 60 -5.93 7.77 -11.60
CA THR A 60 -5.40 8.50 -12.75
C THR A 60 -6.33 8.42 -13.96
N THR A 61 -6.78 7.23 -14.34
CA THR A 61 -7.66 7.03 -15.50
C THR A 61 -9.01 7.69 -15.28
N LEU A 62 -9.57 7.66 -14.06
CA LEU A 62 -10.79 8.38 -13.74
C LEU A 62 -10.61 9.89 -13.97
N THR A 63 -9.54 10.48 -13.43
CA THR A 63 -9.27 11.92 -13.56
C THR A 63 -8.98 12.34 -15.00
N VAL A 64 -8.14 11.57 -15.71
CA VAL A 64 -7.81 11.81 -17.12
C VAL A 64 -9.06 11.70 -17.98
N SER A 65 -9.88 10.66 -17.79
CA SER A 65 -11.09 10.46 -18.58
C SER A 65 -12.11 11.58 -18.39
N TYR A 66 -12.24 12.09 -17.16
CA TYR A 66 -13.05 13.26 -16.87
C TYR A 66 -12.49 14.52 -17.57
N ARG A 67 -11.22 14.85 -17.35
CA ARG A 67 -10.60 16.08 -17.89
C ARG A 67 -10.49 16.11 -19.42
N LEU A 68 -10.37 14.95 -20.07
CA LEU A 68 -10.35 14.82 -21.53
C LEU A 68 -11.75 14.66 -22.15
N ASN A 69 -12.83 14.87 -21.38
CA ASN A 69 -14.21 14.77 -21.85
C ASN A 69 -14.58 13.39 -22.42
N HIS A 70 -14.16 12.31 -21.75
CA HIS A 70 -14.56 10.93 -22.03
C HIS A 70 -15.58 10.40 -21.00
N PRO A 71 -16.84 10.86 -21.04
CA PRO A 71 -17.83 10.63 -19.98
C PRO A 71 -18.20 9.15 -19.82
N ARG A 72 -18.12 8.34 -20.87
CA ARG A 72 -18.43 6.89 -20.79
C ARG A 72 -17.45 6.16 -19.88
N ILE A 73 -16.16 6.49 -19.98
CA ILE A 73 -15.10 5.87 -19.16
C ILE A 73 -15.19 6.41 -17.73
N ALA A 74 -15.41 7.72 -17.56
CA ALA A 74 -15.55 8.33 -16.24
C ALA A 74 -16.76 7.78 -15.47
N THR A 75 -17.90 7.58 -16.15
CA THR A 75 -19.10 6.99 -15.55
C THR A 75 -18.90 5.53 -15.21
N PHE A 76 -18.27 4.76 -16.11
CA PHE A 76 -17.95 3.35 -15.86
C PHE A 76 -17.00 3.16 -14.68
N LEU A 77 -15.93 3.97 -14.59
CA LEU A 77 -15.03 3.92 -13.45
C LEU A 77 -15.70 4.47 -12.18
N GLY A 78 -16.58 5.46 -12.32
CA GLY A 78 -17.37 6.04 -11.27
C GLY A 78 -18.31 5.07 -10.56
N SER A 79 -18.83 4.05 -11.25
CA SER A 79 -19.66 3.02 -10.60
C SER A 79 -18.87 2.12 -9.63
N PHE A 80 -17.54 2.24 -9.58
CA PHE A 80 -16.70 1.55 -8.61
C PHE A 80 -16.27 2.46 -7.44
N THR A 81 -16.69 3.73 -7.43
CA THR A 81 -16.38 4.65 -6.32
C THR A 81 -17.44 4.57 -5.22
N PRO A 82 -17.10 4.90 -3.97
CA PRO A 82 -18.07 4.92 -2.88
C PRO A 82 -19.23 5.89 -3.15
N GLY A 83 -20.45 5.37 -3.25
CA GLY A 83 -21.66 6.15 -3.53
C GLY A 83 -22.06 6.19 -5.01
N ASP A 84 -21.41 5.39 -5.87
CA ASP A 84 -21.74 5.15 -7.27
C ASP A 84 -21.78 6.40 -8.17
N ASP A 85 -21.25 7.53 -7.71
CA ASP A 85 -21.18 8.77 -8.46
C ASP A 85 -19.78 9.41 -8.38
N TYR A 86 -19.06 9.39 -9.51
CA TYR A 86 -17.76 10.05 -9.63
C TYR A 86 -17.84 11.57 -9.54
N ARG A 87 -19.02 12.18 -9.74
CA ARG A 87 -19.18 13.64 -9.74
C ARG A 87 -18.81 14.25 -8.40
N ARG A 88 -18.99 13.51 -7.32
CA ARG A 88 -18.52 13.90 -6.00
C ARG A 88 -17.02 14.17 -5.97
N PHE A 89 -16.24 13.45 -6.78
CA PHE A 89 -14.79 13.58 -6.85
C PHE A 89 -14.32 14.69 -7.80
N ILE A 90 -15.22 15.37 -8.53
CA ILE A 90 -14.88 16.46 -9.47
C ILE A 90 -14.02 17.55 -8.82
N PRO A 91 -14.36 18.08 -7.63
CA PRO A 91 -13.53 19.11 -6.99
C PRO A 91 -12.09 18.65 -6.73
N LEU A 92 -11.90 17.39 -6.33
CA LEU A 92 -10.57 16.80 -6.12
C LEU A 92 -9.86 16.56 -7.46
N MET A 93 -10.57 16.06 -8.46
CA MET A 93 -10.06 15.87 -9.81
C MET A 93 -9.64 17.19 -10.45
N ASP A 94 -10.32 18.30 -10.19
CA ASP A 94 -9.97 19.64 -10.70
C ASP A 94 -8.79 20.24 -9.92
N ALA A 95 -8.72 20.02 -8.61
CA ALA A 95 -7.62 20.49 -7.77
C ALA A 95 -6.29 19.75 -8.02
N THR A 96 -6.33 18.49 -8.47
CA THR A 96 -5.13 17.64 -8.61
C THR A 96 -4.25 18.06 -9.79
N PRO A 97 -3.00 18.51 -9.59
CA PRO A 97 -2.11 18.87 -10.70
C PRO A 97 -1.75 17.66 -11.59
N TRP A 98 -1.57 17.89 -12.89
CA TRP A 98 -1.23 16.84 -13.87
C TRP A 98 0.04 16.06 -13.53
N TRP A 99 1.03 16.70 -12.90
CA TRP A 99 2.28 16.03 -12.54
C TRP A 99 2.11 14.97 -11.42
N ILE A 100 1.06 15.07 -10.59
CA ILE A 100 0.75 14.03 -9.59
C ILE A 100 0.36 12.73 -10.30
N HIS A 101 -0.40 12.81 -11.39
CA HIS A 101 -0.71 11.63 -12.20
C HIS A 101 0.53 11.02 -12.84
N ALA A 102 1.49 11.84 -13.27
CA ALA A 102 2.76 11.34 -13.78
C ALA A 102 3.53 10.56 -12.68
N LEU A 103 3.52 11.03 -11.44
CA LEU A 103 4.09 10.30 -10.30
C LEU A 103 3.38 8.97 -10.05
N TRP A 104 2.05 8.95 -10.05
CA TRP A 104 1.26 7.74 -9.85
C TRP A 104 1.45 6.72 -10.98
N VAL A 105 1.57 7.18 -12.23
CA VAL A 105 1.89 6.31 -13.38
C VAL A 105 3.30 5.76 -13.26
N ALA A 106 4.28 6.59 -12.89
CA ALA A 106 5.65 6.13 -12.66
C ALA A 106 5.73 5.12 -11.50
N ALA A 107 5.01 5.37 -10.40
CA ALA A 107 4.92 4.45 -9.26
C ALA A 107 4.28 3.11 -9.69
N SER A 108 3.22 3.17 -10.49
CA SER A 108 2.53 2.00 -11.06
C SER A 108 3.47 1.16 -11.93
N ALA A 109 4.28 1.80 -12.79
CA ALA A 109 5.28 1.12 -13.60
C ALA A 109 6.32 0.42 -12.73
N LEU A 110 6.83 1.10 -11.70
CA LEU A 110 7.81 0.51 -10.78
C LEU A 110 7.23 -0.65 -9.95
N PHE A 111 6.00 -0.55 -9.47
CA PHE A 111 5.31 -1.65 -8.79
C PHE A 111 5.12 -2.84 -9.73
N PHE A 112 4.71 -2.61 -10.98
CA PHE A 112 4.55 -3.68 -11.96
C PHE A 112 5.88 -4.39 -12.26
N ILE A 113 6.95 -3.63 -12.47
CA ILE A 113 8.29 -4.21 -12.69
C ILE A 113 8.75 -4.96 -11.43
N SER A 114 8.50 -4.42 -10.23
CA SER A 114 8.80 -5.12 -8.97
C SER A 114 8.07 -6.46 -8.86
N ALA A 115 6.77 -6.51 -9.19
CA ALA A 115 5.99 -7.73 -9.19
C ALA A 115 6.54 -8.76 -10.20
N LEU A 116 6.90 -8.33 -11.41
CA LEU A 116 7.54 -9.21 -12.41
C LEU A 116 8.88 -9.75 -11.91
N GLN A 117 9.71 -8.90 -11.32
CA GLN A 117 11.00 -9.31 -10.76
C GLN A 117 10.82 -10.28 -9.58
N LEU A 118 9.77 -10.08 -8.77
CA LEU A 118 9.43 -10.98 -7.67
C LEU A 118 9.02 -12.36 -8.18
N VAL A 119 8.14 -12.43 -9.19
CA VAL A 119 7.73 -13.69 -9.82
C VAL A 119 8.94 -14.40 -10.44
N ARG A 120 9.82 -13.64 -11.12
CA ARG A 120 11.09 -14.12 -11.69
C ARG A 120 12.17 -14.42 -10.65
N ASN A 121 11.85 -14.30 -9.36
CA ASN A 121 12.75 -14.54 -8.23
C ASN A 121 14.06 -13.74 -8.31
N ARG A 122 14.01 -12.47 -8.74
CA ARG A 122 15.19 -11.58 -8.82
C ARG A 122 15.31 -10.70 -7.56
N PRO A 123 16.55 -10.36 -7.12
CA PRO A 123 16.79 -9.52 -5.93
C PRO A 123 16.30 -8.08 -6.09
N ALA A 124 16.24 -7.59 -7.32
CA ALA A 124 15.82 -6.21 -7.63
C ALA A 124 14.36 -5.89 -7.26
N ALA A 125 13.54 -6.88 -6.86
CA ALA A 125 12.14 -6.66 -6.48
C ALA A 125 11.99 -5.68 -5.31
N PHE A 126 12.85 -5.78 -4.27
CA PHE A 126 12.79 -4.92 -3.10
C PHE A 126 13.09 -3.44 -3.40
N PRO A 127 14.24 -3.05 -3.99
CA PRO A 127 14.53 -1.64 -4.23
C PRO A 127 13.52 -0.99 -5.18
N LEU A 128 13.00 -1.73 -6.17
CA LEU A 128 11.93 -1.25 -7.05
C LEU A 128 10.61 -1.03 -6.29
N PHE A 129 10.24 -1.96 -5.40
CA PHE A 129 9.06 -1.81 -4.56
C PHE A 129 9.19 -0.58 -3.64
N ALA A 130 10.33 -0.42 -2.97
CA ALA A 130 10.57 0.69 -2.06
C ALA A 130 10.51 2.05 -2.81
N ALA A 131 11.13 2.14 -3.99
CA ALA A 131 11.05 3.34 -4.82
C ALA A 131 9.61 3.64 -5.27
N ALA A 132 8.86 2.63 -5.70
CA ALA A 132 7.47 2.76 -6.10
C ALA A 132 6.60 3.27 -4.96
N TRP A 133 6.77 2.70 -3.77
CA TRP A 133 6.02 3.07 -2.58
C TRP A 133 6.31 4.51 -2.16
N THR A 134 7.58 4.92 -2.12
CA THR A 134 7.96 6.30 -1.78
C THR A 134 7.34 7.30 -2.76
N LEU A 135 7.38 7.01 -4.06
CA LEU A 135 6.82 7.88 -5.08
C LEU A 135 5.29 8.00 -4.96
N GLY A 136 4.61 6.87 -4.75
CA GLY A 136 3.17 6.83 -4.53
C GLY A 136 2.74 7.53 -3.24
N ALA A 137 3.49 7.35 -2.16
CA ALA A 137 3.25 7.99 -0.87
C ALA A 137 3.38 9.51 -0.95
N ILE A 138 4.36 10.03 -1.68
CA ILE A 138 4.49 11.47 -1.93
C ILE A 138 3.26 12.00 -2.67
N GLY A 139 2.83 11.33 -3.75
CA GLY A 139 1.63 11.74 -4.50
C GLY A 139 0.36 11.73 -3.66
N ASN A 140 0.20 10.70 -2.80
CA ASN A 140 -0.94 10.58 -1.90
C ASN A 140 -0.93 11.66 -0.82
N LEU A 141 0.21 11.88 -0.15
CA LEU A 141 0.34 12.89 0.91
C LEU A 141 0.00 14.30 0.40
N ILE A 142 0.43 14.61 -0.82
CA ILE A 142 0.10 15.89 -1.47
C ILE A 142 -1.40 15.97 -1.77
N SER A 143 -2.00 14.90 -2.30
CA SER A 143 -3.43 14.86 -2.59
C SER A 143 -4.29 14.95 -1.32
N GLU A 144 -3.91 14.26 -0.24
CA GLU A 144 -4.57 14.28 1.07
C GLU A 144 -4.50 15.63 1.76
N SER A 145 -3.43 16.41 1.49
CA SER A 145 -3.28 17.77 2.01
C SER A 145 -4.23 18.79 1.35
N MET A 146 -4.86 18.46 0.22
CA MET A 146 -5.76 19.36 -0.49
C MET A 146 -7.09 19.52 0.27
N PRO A 147 -7.64 20.75 0.39
CA PRO A 147 -8.95 20.96 1.01
C PRO A 147 -10.07 20.12 0.39
N ALA A 148 -10.05 20.00 -0.95
CA ALA A 148 -11.00 19.19 -1.71
C ALA A 148 -11.00 17.70 -1.30
N TYR A 149 -9.88 17.15 -0.83
CA TYR A 149 -9.83 15.77 -0.35
C TYR A 149 -10.73 15.58 0.88
N ARG A 150 -10.66 16.50 1.84
CA ARG A 150 -11.47 16.42 3.07
C ARG A 150 -12.96 16.51 2.78
N GLU A 151 -13.35 17.37 1.84
CA GLU A 151 -14.76 17.52 1.44
C GLU A 151 -15.30 16.24 0.80
N VAL A 152 -14.56 15.67 -0.15
CA VAL A 152 -14.94 14.45 -0.86
C VAL A 152 -15.01 13.23 0.06
N PHE A 153 -14.15 13.14 1.07
CA PHE A 153 -14.13 12.03 2.02
C PHE A 153 -14.81 12.33 3.36
N SER A 154 -15.55 13.46 3.47
CA SER A 154 -16.42 13.74 4.61
C SER A 154 -17.76 13.04 4.45
N PHE A 155 -18.02 11.98 5.20
CA PHE A 155 -19.28 11.24 5.11
C PHE A 155 -20.19 11.56 6.30
N PRO A 156 -21.50 11.76 6.08
CA PRO A 156 -22.43 12.16 7.13
C PRO A 156 -22.65 11.09 8.20
N ALA A 157 -22.38 9.81 7.90
CA ALA A 157 -22.48 8.71 8.85
C ALA A 157 -21.14 7.97 8.95
N PRO A 158 -20.62 7.71 10.17
CA PRO A 158 -19.42 6.90 10.36
C PRO A 158 -19.67 5.45 9.95
N SER A 159 -18.69 4.83 9.30
CA SER A 159 -18.72 3.45 8.86
C SER A 159 -17.41 2.78 9.26
N PHE A 160 -17.50 1.73 10.09
CA PHE A 160 -16.32 0.98 10.56
C PHE A 160 -15.46 0.49 9.38
N THR A 161 -16.10 -0.04 8.34
CA THR A 161 -15.39 -0.56 7.17
C THR A 161 -14.64 0.52 6.41
N ARG A 162 -15.27 1.69 6.20
CA ARG A 162 -14.70 2.77 5.40
C ARG A 162 -13.68 3.60 6.18
N ASP A 163 -13.97 3.88 7.45
CA ASP A 163 -13.22 4.85 8.24
C ASP A 163 -12.06 4.20 9.01
N TYR A 164 -12.12 2.89 9.26
CA TYR A 164 -11.08 2.16 10.01
C TYR A 164 -10.51 0.98 9.24
N LEU A 165 -11.34 0.08 8.72
CA LEU A 165 -10.86 -1.18 8.13
C LEU A 165 -10.13 -0.97 6.80
N LEU A 166 -10.72 -0.19 5.87
CA LEU A 166 -10.10 0.11 4.58
C LEU A 166 -8.75 0.84 4.75
N PRO A 167 -8.63 1.93 5.54
CA PRO A 167 -7.36 2.59 5.80
C PRO A 167 -6.32 1.68 6.48
N ALA A 168 -6.75 0.86 7.44
CA ALA A 168 -5.85 -0.09 8.11
C ALA A 168 -5.32 -1.13 7.12
N VAL A 169 -6.17 -1.70 6.26
CA VAL A 169 -5.76 -2.69 5.27
C VAL A 169 -4.86 -2.07 4.20
N THR A 170 -5.18 -0.88 3.69
CA THR A 170 -4.37 -0.22 2.66
C THR A 170 -2.99 0.19 3.17
N THR A 171 -2.84 0.48 4.47
CA THR A 171 -1.55 0.77 5.11
C THR A 171 -0.77 -0.50 5.49
N LEU A 172 -1.45 -1.54 5.97
CA LEU A 172 -0.81 -2.79 6.37
C LEU A 172 -0.27 -3.61 5.18
N ILE A 173 -0.96 -3.61 4.03
CA ILE A 173 -0.54 -4.39 2.85
C ILE A 173 0.89 -4.01 2.38
N PRO A 174 1.22 -2.72 2.15
CA PRO A 174 2.57 -2.32 1.77
C PRO A 174 3.63 -2.69 2.82
N VAL A 175 3.29 -2.60 4.11
CA VAL A 175 4.20 -2.97 5.21
C VAL A 175 4.50 -4.48 5.18
N LEU A 176 3.49 -5.31 4.97
CA LEU A 176 3.65 -6.76 4.84
C LEU A 176 4.51 -7.11 3.62
N ILE A 177 4.29 -6.46 2.48
CA ILE A 177 5.10 -6.66 1.27
C ILE A 177 6.55 -6.23 1.52
N ALA A 178 6.77 -5.04 2.11
CA ALA A 178 8.10 -4.53 2.42
C ALA A 178 8.85 -5.47 3.37
N ALA A 179 8.20 -5.94 4.44
CA ALA A 179 8.79 -6.85 5.40
C ALA A 179 9.19 -8.20 4.75
N ALA A 180 8.30 -8.76 3.91
CA ALA A 180 8.60 -10.00 3.18
C ALA A 180 9.79 -9.83 2.23
N LEU A 181 9.82 -8.75 1.44
CA LEU A 181 10.89 -8.48 0.49
C LEU A 181 12.22 -8.14 1.19
N TRP A 182 12.19 -7.40 2.30
CA TRP A 182 13.37 -7.07 3.11
C TRP A 182 14.00 -8.32 3.74
N ALA A 183 13.16 -9.21 4.30
CA ALA A 183 13.61 -10.46 4.88
C ALA A 183 14.35 -11.34 3.87
N ARG A 184 14.00 -11.26 2.58
CA ARG A 184 14.71 -11.95 1.49
C ARG A 184 16.10 -11.37 1.25
N VAL A 185 16.19 -10.05 1.07
CA VAL A 185 17.46 -9.37 0.75
C VAL A 185 18.52 -9.65 1.80
N ASN A 186 18.15 -9.57 3.09
CA ASN A 186 19.08 -9.82 4.20
C ASN A 186 19.59 -11.27 4.27
N ARG A 187 18.86 -12.24 3.70
CA ARG A 187 19.34 -13.62 3.62
C ARG A 187 20.33 -13.82 2.50
N GLU A 188 20.07 -13.23 1.33
CA GLU A 188 20.98 -13.31 0.18
C GLU A 188 22.32 -12.61 0.46
N SER A 189 22.38 -11.63 1.37
CA SER A 189 23.63 -11.00 1.82
C SER A 189 24.40 -11.78 2.90
N ALA A 190 23.78 -12.80 3.50
CA ALA A 190 24.38 -13.60 4.58
C ALA A 190 24.92 -14.96 4.11
N SER A 191 24.73 -15.31 2.84
CA SER A 191 25.23 -16.51 2.16
C SER A 191 26.40 -16.19 1.24
#